data_AF-L0JWI2-F1
#
_entry.id   AF-L0JWI2-F1
#
_cell.length_a   1.000
_cell.length_b   1.000
_cell.length_c   1.000
_cell.angle_alpha   90.00
_cell.angle_beta   90.00
_cell.angle_gamma   90.00
#
_symmetry.space_group_name_H-M   'P 1'
#
loop_
_entity.id
_entity.type
_entity.pdbx_description
1 polymer ?
#
loop_
_entity_poly.entity_id
_entity_poly.type
_entity_poly.pdbx_seq_one_letter_code
_entity_poly.pdbx_strand_id
1 'polypeptide(L)'
;MLGSESISLVAFGLVVAVWIVADWTVALRHGRTVDGSRDRGSKHAIGAGVAGGVLAAVLFSQVAPGFDVPAPTVAFCLGLGTILLGVLVRQHAVRTLGDGFDLEVTVAEDDVVIESGPYRWVRHPSYTGGLLSLVGVGVTVGNWLSIAAALLAGLAGYGYRIRVEERVLRDVLGKEYATYAERTPYRLVPGLW
;
A
#
# COMPACT_ATOMS: atom_id res chain seq x y z
N MET A 1 -27.02 -25.45 -0.86
CA MET A 1 -26.08 -24.97 0.18
C MET A 1 -24.74 -24.79 -0.50
N LEU A 2 -24.13 -23.61 -0.43
CA LEU A 2 -22.80 -23.37 -1.01
C LEU A 2 -21.76 -24.20 -0.22
N GLY A 3 -20.82 -24.85 -0.91
CA GLY A 3 -19.73 -25.57 -0.27
C GLY A 3 -18.78 -24.62 0.48
N SER A 4 -18.01 -25.13 1.44
CA SER A 4 -17.04 -24.34 2.22
C SER A 4 -16.05 -23.60 1.32
N GLU A 5 -15.59 -24.23 0.23
CA GLU A 5 -14.72 -23.60 -0.77
C GLU A 5 -15.41 -22.43 -1.48
N SER A 6 -16.69 -22.58 -1.82
CA SER A 6 -17.48 -21.51 -2.44
C SER A 6 -17.64 -20.31 -1.49
N ILE A 7 -17.79 -20.56 -0.19
CA ILE A 7 -17.88 -19.50 0.83
C ILE A 7 -16.56 -18.74 0.92
N SER A 8 -15.42 -19.43 0.99
CA SER A 8 -14.10 -18.80 1.03
C SER A 8 -13.82 -17.97 -0.22
N LEU A 9 -14.16 -18.47 -1.41
CA LEU A 9 -13.98 -17.74 -2.66
C LEU A 9 -14.84 -16.47 -2.71
N VAL A 10 -16.10 -16.55 -2.27
CA VAL A 10 -16.98 -15.38 -2.18
C VAL A 10 -16.45 -14.37 -1.17
N ALA A 11 -16.01 -14.81 0.01
CA ALA A 11 -15.47 -13.93 1.03
C ALA A 11 -14.21 -13.19 0.53
N PHE A 12 -13.28 -13.93 -0.09
CA PHE A 12 -12.08 -13.33 -0.68
C PHE A 12 -12.44 -12.34 -1.80
N GLY A 13 -13.32 -12.74 -2.72
CA GLY A 13 -13.78 -11.88 -3.81
C GLY A 13 -14.41 -10.57 -3.32
N LEU A 14 -15.22 -10.63 -2.26
CA LEU A 14 -15.81 -9.44 -1.64
C LEU A 14 -14.75 -8.53 -1.01
N VAL A 15 -13.79 -9.07 -0.30
CA VAL A 15 -12.69 -8.28 0.32
C VAL A 15 -11.80 -7.65 -0.75
N VAL A 16 -11.48 -8.37 -1.81
CA VAL A 16 -10.73 -7.83 -2.96
C VAL A 16 -11.54 -6.75 -3.68
N ALA A 17 -12.85 -6.94 -3.86
CA ALA A 17 -13.72 -5.93 -4.44
C ALA A 17 -13.75 -4.65 -3.58
N VAL A 18 -13.83 -4.78 -2.25
CA VAL A 18 -13.72 -3.64 -1.32
C VAL A 18 -12.39 -2.92 -1.49
N TRP A 19 -11.28 -3.66 -1.59
CA TRP A 19 -9.96 -3.07 -1.82
C TRP A 19 -9.88 -2.32 -3.16
N ILE A 20 -10.29 -2.96 -4.26
CA ILE A 20 -10.27 -2.35 -5.60
C ILE A 20 -11.15 -1.10 -5.64
N VAL A 21 -12.37 -1.18 -5.10
CA VAL A 21 -13.29 -0.02 -5.05
C VAL A 21 -12.71 1.09 -4.19
N ALA A 22 -12.12 0.78 -3.03
CA ALA A 22 -11.45 1.77 -2.19
C ALA A 22 -10.32 2.48 -2.96
N ASP A 23 -9.44 1.73 -3.63
CA ASP A 23 -8.34 2.27 -4.43
C ASP A 23 -8.85 3.11 -5.60
N TRP A 24 -9.91 2.66 -6.27
CA TRP A 24 -10.50 3.38 -7.39
C TRP A 24 -11.17 4.67 -6.92
N THR A 25 -11.86 4.68 -5.77
CA THR A 25 -12.44 5.91 -5.22
C THR A 25 -11.37 6.95 -4.88
N VAL A 26 -10.21 6.51 -4.39
CA VAL A 26 -9.05 7.41 -4.19
C VAL A 26 -8.57 7.94 -5.53
N ALA A 27 -8.46 7.08 -6.54
CA ALA A 27 -8.00 7.47 -7.86
C ALA A 27 -8.94 8.43 -8.59
N LEU A 28 -10.26 8.30 -8.43
CA LEU A 28 -11.21 9.23 -9.02
C LEU A 28 -11.20 10.61 -8.35
N ARG A 29 -10.95 10.65 -7.04
CA ARG A 29 -10.94 11.91 -6.27
C ARG A 29 -9.63 12.69 -6.41
N HIS A 30 -8.52 11.98 -6.59
CA HIS A 30 -7.16 12.54 -6.53
C HIS A 30 -6.32 12.23 -7.79
N GLY A 31 -6.96 11.74 -8.84
CA GLY A 31 -6.34 11.44 -10.13
C GLY A 31 -6.38 12.64 -11.07
N ARG A 32 -5.96 13.82 -10.60
CA ARG A 32 -5.73 14.95 -11.49
C ARG A 32 -4.37 14.78 -12.16
N THR A 33 -4.35 14.76 -13.49
CA THR A 33 -3.12 14.94 -14.26
C THR A 33 -2.78 16.42 -14.19
N VAL A 34 -1.73 16.77 -13.46
CA VAL A 34 -1.30 18.17 -13.33
C VAL A 34 -0.12 18.41 -14.26
N ASP A 35 -0.23 19.46 -15.06
CA ASP A 35 0.86 19.87 -15.94
C ASP A 35 2.07 20.30 -15.08
N GLY A 36 3.23 19.69 -15.31
CA GLY A 36 4.43 19.85 -14.44
C GLY A 36 4.67 18.73 -13.42
N SER A 37 3.90 17.64 -13.45
CA SER A 37 4.13 16.42 -12.66
C SER A 37 5.60 15.97 -12.73
N ARG A 38 6.25 15.86 -11.56
CA ARG A 38 7.63 15.34 -11.44
C ARG A 38 7.66 13.83 -11.21
N ASP A 39 6.55 13.15 -11.49
CA ASP A 39 6.43 11.71 -11.32
C ASP A 39 7.31 10.96 -12.36
N ARG A 40 8.43 10.40 -11.90
CA ARG A 40 9.38 9.63 -12.72
C ARG A 40 8.91 8.21 -13.00
N GLY A 41 7.65 8.05 -13.43
CA GLY A 41 7.00 6.76 -13.67
C GLY A 41 6.79 5.92 -12.42
N SER A 42 6.85 6.52 -11.23
CA SER A 42 6.81 5.78 -9.96
C SER A 42 5.42 5.23 -9.63
N LYS A 43 4.36 5.84 -10.17
CA LYS A 43 3.00 5.28 -10.17
C LYS A 43 2.93 3.93 -10.91
N HIS A 44 3.59 3.81 -12.06
CA HIS A 44 3.68 2.55 -12.80
C HIS A 44 4.49 1.51 -12.03
N ALA A 45 5.53 1.92 -11.31
CA ALA A 45 6.31 1.00 -10.46
C ALA A 45 5.46 0.42 -9.32
N ILE A 46 4.56 1.20 -8.71
CA ILE A 46 3.59 0.68 -7.74
C ILE A 46 2.65 -0.32 -8.42
N GLY A 47 2.05 0.06 -9.55
CA GLY A 47 1.13 -0.82 -10.27
C GLY A 47 1.78 -2.14 -10.67
N ALA A 48 2.99 -2.09 -11.21
CA ALA A 48 3.79 -3.26 -11.56
C ALA A 48 4.19 -4.09 -10.34
N GLY A 49 4.56 -3.44 -9.22
CA GLY A 49 4.88 -4.12 -7.96
C GLY A 49 3.68 -4.84 -7.36
N VAL A 50 2.50 -4.22 -7.36
CA VAL A 50 1.26 -4.85 -6.88
C VAL A 50 0.86 -6.01 -7.78
N ALA A 51 0.79 -5.80 -9.09
CA ALA A 51 0.42 -6.85 -10.04
C ALA A 51 1.42 -8.02 -10.01
N GLY A 52 2.73 -7.71 -10.04
CA GLY A 52 3.80 -8.69 -9.94
C GLY A 52 3.78 -9.44 -8.61
N GLY A 53 3.51 -8.75 -7.50
CA GLY A 53 3.39 -9.36 -6.17
C GLY A 53 2.21 -10.33 -6.07
N VAL A 54 1.04 -9.95 -6.59
CA VAL A 54 -0.14 -10.84 -6.62
C VAL A 54 0.12 -12.05 -7.52
N LEU A 55 0.66 -11.83 -8.73
CA LEU A 55 0.97 -12.92 -9.67
C LEU A 55 2.01 -13.88 -9.09
N ALA A 56 3.07 -13.36 -8.49
CA ALA A 56 4.09 -14.17 -7.84
C ALA A 56 3.52 -14.94 -6.63
N ALA A 57 2.66 -14.30 -5.83
CA ALA A 57 2.00 -14.95 -4.71
C ALA A 57 1.12 -16.13 -5.16
N VAL A 58 0.36 -15.97 -6.24
CA VAL A 58 -0.43 -17.06 -6.83
C VAL A 58 0.48 -18.13 -7.42
N LEU A 59 1.53 -17.76 -8.14
CA LEU A 59 2.46 -18.72 -8.73
C LEU A 59 3.14 -19.58 -7.68
N PHE A 60 3.67 -18.98 -6.61
CA PHE A 60 4.40 -19.70 -5.56
C PHE A 60 3.54 -20.71 -4.80
N SER A 61 2.25 -20.43 -4.61
CA SER A 61 1.37 -21.41 -3.97
C SER A 61 1.11 -22.64 -4.83
N GLN A 62 1.19 -22.50 -6.15
CA GLN A 62 1.03 -23.64 -7.08
C GLN A 62 2.33 -24.44 -7.23
N VAL A 63 3.48 -23.77 -7.30
CA VAL A 63 4.76 -24.42 -7.64
C VAL A 63 5.59 -24.82 -6.42
N ALA A 64 5.26 -24.32 -5.23
CA ALA A 64 6.03 -24.57 -4.00
C ALA A 64 5.13 -24.99 -2.81
N PRO A 65 4.37 -26.09 -2.92
CA PRO A 65 3.47 -26.57 -1.85
C PRO A 65 4.22 -26.96 -0.56
N GLY A 66 5.53 -27.22 -0.64
CA GLY A 66 6.37 -27.45 0.55
C GLY A 66 6.53 -26.23 1.48
N PHE A 67 6.03 -25.06 1.09
CA PHE A 67 6.10 -23.81 1.85
C PHE A 67 4.74 -23.35 2.40
N ASP A 68 3.76 -24.24 2.43
CA ASP A 68 2.44 -23.91 2.96
C ASP A 68 2.52 -23.57 4.45
N VAL A 69 1.72 -22.56 4.83
CA VAL A 69 1.64 -22.13 6.23
C VAL A 69 0.82 -23.14 7.05
N PRO A 70 1.16 -23.36 8.32
CA PRO A 70 0.30 -24.16 9.20
C PRO A 70 -1.06 -23.47 9.38
N ALA A 71 -2.11 -24.28 9.55
CA ALA A 71 -3.49 -23.81 9.78
C ALA A 71 -4.04 -22.87 8.68
N PRO A 72 -4.29 -23.38 7.45
CA PRO A 72 -4.68 -22.57 6.30
C PRO A 72 -5.95 -21.74 6.52
N THR A 73 -6.93 -22.24 7.29
CA THR A 73 -8.14 -21.47 7.62
C THR A 73 -7.84 -20.24 8.48
N VAL A 74 -6.90 -20.37 9.42
CA VAL A 74 -6.50 -19.23 10.28
C VAL A 74 -5.73 -18.22 9.44
N ALA A 75 -4.79 -18.68 8.61
CA ALA A 75 -4.06 -17.82 7.68
C ALA A 75 -5.03 -17.09 6.73
N PHE A 76 -6.02 -17.78 6.18
CA PHE A 76 -7.06 -17.18 5.34
C PHE A 76 -7.79 -16.04 6.06
N CYS A 77 -8.31 -16.28 7.27
CA CYS A 77 -9.00 -15.26 8.06
C CYS A 77 -8.09 -14.07 8.41
N LEU A 78 -6.83 -14.33 8.82
CA LEU A 78 -5.84 -13.29 9.11
C LEU A 78 -5.48 -12.48 7.88
N GLY A 79 -5.36 -13.12 6.72
CA GLY A 79 -5.10 -12.48 5.44
C GLY A 79 -6.21 -11.52 5.05
N LEU A 80 -7.48 -11.97 5.12
CA LEU A 80 -8.63 -11.09 4.90
C LEU A 80 -8.65 -9.89 5.86
N GLY A 81 -8.40 -10.15 7.15
CA GLY A 81 -8.30 -9.10 8.17
C GLY A 81 -7.18 -8.09 7.87
N THR A 82 -6.04 -8.57 7.38
CA THR A 82 -4.89 -7.73 7.02
C THR A 82 -5.18 -6.89 5.78
N ILE A 83 -5.90 -7.44 4.79
CA ILE A 83 -6.35 -6.67 3.62
C ILE A 83 -7.24 -5.51 4.06
N LEU A 84 -8.25 -5.79 4.88
CA LEU A 84 -9.19 -4.79 5.36
C LEU A 84 -8.49 -3.74 6.24
N LEU A 85 -7.56 -4.15 7.11
CA LEU A 85 -6.75 -3.23 7.90
C LEU A 85 -5.93 -2.29 7.00
N GLY A 86 -5.30 -2.83 5.96
CA GLY A 86 -4.56 -2.04 4.98
C GLY A 86 -5.43 -1.00 4.28
N VAL A 87 -6.64 -1.39 3.87
CA VAL A 87 -7.64 -0.46 3.30
C VAL A 87 -7.99 0.62 4.32
N LEU A 88 -8.28 0.28 5.57
CA LEU A 88 -8.63 1.25 6.61
C LEU A 88 -7.50 2.26 6.86
N VAL A 89 -6.27 1.79 7.00
CA VAL A 89 -5.07 2.64 7.19
C VAL A 89 -4.91 3.59 6.00
N ARG A 90 -5.02 3.07 4.77
CA ARG A 90 -4.88 3.88 3.56
C ARG A 90 -5.98 4.93 3.46
N GLN A 91 -7.23 4.56 3.70
CA GLN A 91 -8.33 5.51 3.66
C GLN A 91 -8.27 6.54 4.81
N HIS A 92 -7.71 6.20 5.97
CA HIS A 92 -7.45 7.17 7.03
C HIS A 92 -6.39 8.18 6.60
N ALA A 93 -5.26 7.71 6.03
CA ALA A 93 -4.20 8.57 5.51
C ALA A 93 -4.68 9.52 4.41
N VAL A 94 -5.45 9.01 3.44
CA VAL A 94 -6.02 9.84 2.36
C VAL A 94 -6.96 10.90 2.92
N ARG A 95 -7.84 10.55 3.87
CA ARG A 95 -8.75 11.53 4.49
C ARG A 95 -8.03 12.58 5.33
N THR A 96 -6.94 12.22 6.02
CA THR A 96 -6.15 13.17 6.79
C THR A 96 -5.41 14.16 5.89
N LEU A 97 -4.94 13.70 4.73
CA LEU A 97 -4.23 14.56 3.79
C LEU A 97 -5.20 15.43 2.96
N GLY A 98 -6.43 14.95 2.74
CA GLY A 98 -7.51 15.73 2.12
C GLY A 98 -7.13 16.17 0.70
N ASP A 99 -7.32 17.45 0.41
CA ASP A 99 -7.00 18.05 -0.90
C ASP A 99 -5.49 18.02 -1.24
N GLY A 100 -4.62 17.79 -0.25
CA GLY A 100 -3.18 17.61 -0.47
C GLY A 100 -2.77 16.19 -0.89
N PHE A 101 -3.72 15.26 -1.05
CA PHE A 101 -3.42 13.93 -1.59
C PHE A 101 -3.49 13.94 -3.12
N ASP A 102 -2.36 13.72 -3.77
CA ASP A 102 -2.31 13.54 -5.21
C ASP A 102 -1.70 12.18 -5.58
N LEU A 103 -2.25 11.56 -6.63
CA LEU A 103 -1.68 10.34 -7.20
C LEU A 103 -0.42 10.59 -8.04
N GLU A 104 -0.22 11.83 -8.46
CA GLU A 104 1.00 12.29 -9.12
C GLU A 104 1.88 13.01 -8.11
N VAL A 105 3.19 13.06 -8.36
CA VAL A 105 4.10 13.77 -7.46
C VAL A 105 4.02 15.25 -7.81
N THR A 106 3.02 15.92 -7.25
CA THR A 106 2.70 17.33 -7.40
C THR A 106 2.77 17.96 -6.02
N VAL A 107 3.66 18.94 -5.89
CA VAL A 107 3.81 19.74 -4.67
C VAL A 107 3.91 21.18 -5.14
N ALA A 108 2.97 22.01 -4.74
CA ALA A 108 3.02 23.45 -4.95
C ALA A 108 3.89 24.10 -3.86
N GLU A 109 4.45 25.29 -4.14
CA GLU A 109 5.25 26.03 -3.16
C GLU A 109 4.43 26.47 -1.93
N ASP A 110 3.11 26.60 -2.09
CA ASP A 110 2.18 26.98 -1.01
C ASP A 110 1.63 25.78 -0.22
N ASP A 111 2.02 24.54 -0.56
CA ASP A 111 1.55 23.34 0.15
C ASP A 111 2.17 23.26 1.55
N VAL A 112 1.36 22.92 2.55
CA VAL A 112 1.80 22.79 3.93
C VAL A 112 2.05 21.33 4.29
N VAL A 113 3.11 21.06 5.05
CA VAL A 113 3.38 19.72 5.55
C VAL A 113 2.33 19.29 6.59
N ILE A 114 1.56 18.26 6.25
CA ILE A 114 0.58 17.66 7.16
C ILE A 114 1.26 16.60 8.04
N GLU A 115 1.26 16.84 9.35
CA GLU A 115 1.86 15.95 10.35
C GLU A 115 0.84 15.38 11.36
N SER A 116 -0.45 15.59 11.12
CA SER A 116 -1.53 15.11 11.99
C SER A 116 -1.97 13.68 11.65
N GLY A 117 -2.79 13.08 12.51
CA GLY A 117 -3.37 11.76 12.27
C GLY A 117 -2.29 10.67 12.16
N PRO A 118 -2.26 9.87 11.07
CA PRO A 118 -1.26 8.83 10.90
C PRO A 118 0.13 9.35 10.51
N TYR A 119 0.22 10.57 9.99
CA TYR A 119 1.47 11.20 9.56
C TYR A 119 2.41 11.55 10.72
N ARG A 120 1.93 11.54 11.96
CA ARG A 120 2.79 11.70 13.15
C ARG A 120 3.70 10.51 13.40
N TRP A 121 3.31 9.31 12.95
CA TRP A 121 4.02 8.07 13.22
C TRP A 121 4.91 7.64 12.07
N VAL A 122 4.43 7.82 10.84
CA VAL A 122 5.15 7.45 9.62
C VAL A 122 4.87 8.48 8.53
N ARG A 123 5.84 8.74 7.64
CA ARG A 123 5.70 9.73 6.56
C ARG A 123 4.78 9.31 5.42
N HIS A 124 4.62 8.00 5.21
CA HIS A 124 3.86 7.45 4.08
C HIS A 124 2.80 6.42 4.51
N PRO A 125 1.85 6.78 5.38
CA PRO A 125 0.87 5.84 5.92
C PRO A 125 -0.08 5.26 4.85
N SER A 126 -0.34 5.98 3.75
CA SER A 126 -1.11 5.46 2.62
C SER A 126 -0.42 4.26 1.96
N TYR A 127 0.91 4.28 1.87
CA TYR A 127 1.72 3.17 1.36
C TYR A 127 1.87 2.05 2.36
N THR A 128 1.91 2.35 3.66
CA THR A 128 1.77 1.33 4.71
C THR A 128 0.48 0.54 4.52
N GLY A 129 -0.64 1.24 4.30
CA GLY A 129 -1.93 0.59 4.05
C GLY A 129 -1.93 -0.27 2.77
N GLY A 130 -1.37 0.26 1.68
CA GLY A 130 -1.24 -0.51 0.43
C GLY A 130 -0.35 -1.75 0.55
N LEU A 131 0.77 -1.65 1.26
CA LEU A 131 1.68 -2.76 1.53
C LEU A 131 0.99 -3.84 2.39
N LEU A 132 0.24 -3.44 3.42
CA LEU A 132 -0.55 -4.35 4.25
C LEU A 132 -1.58 -5.11 3.40
N SER A 133 -2.30 -4.41 2.51
CA SER A 133 -3.26 -5.07 1.63
C SER A 133 -2.61 -6.09 0.70
N LEU A 134 -1.46 -5.77 0.11
CA LEU A 134 -0.72 -6.71 -0.73
C LEU A 134 -0.20 -7.93 0.06
N VAL A 135 0.37 -7.71 1.25
CA VAL A 135 0.82 -8.81 2.12
C VAL A 135 -0.35 -9.68 2.56
N GLY A 136 -1.50 -9.08 2.87
CA GLY A 136 -2.72 -9.81 3.22
C GLY A 136 -3.19 -10.76 2.11
N VAL A 137 -2.99 -10.43 0.83
CA VAL A 137 -3.22 -11.37 -0.29
C VAL A 137 -2.29 -12.57 -0.18
N GLY A 138 -0.99 -12.35 0.02
CA GLY A 138 -0.01 -13.44 0.20
C GLY A 138 -0.35 -14.35 1.39
N VAL A 139 -0.81 -13.76 2.50
CA VAL A 139 -1.24 -14.52 3.69
C VAL A 139 -2.51 -15.32 3.42
N THR A 140 -3.46 -14.76 2.66
CA THR A 140 -4.71 -15.44 2.29
C THR A 140 -4.47 -16.67 1.44
N VAL A 141 -3.45 -16.59 0.57
CA VAL A 141 -3.02 -17.72 -0.27
C VAL A 141 -2.36 -18.84 0.56
N GLY A 142 -1.89 -18.54 1.78
CA GLY A 142 -1.45 -19.56 2.73
C GLY A 142 -0.09 -20.17 2.45
N ASN A 143 0.84 -19.42 1.83
CA ASN A 143 2.19 -19.92 1.52
C ASN A 143 3.27 -18.89 1.89
N TRP A 144 4.34 -19.33 2.55
CA TRP A 144 5.41 -18.44 3.03
C TRP A 144 6.14 -17.70 1.91
N LEU A 145 6.36 -18.35 0.76
CA LEU A 145 6.98 -17.71 -0.39
C LEU A 145 6.04 -16.68 -1.02
N SER A 146 4.72 -16.94 -1.01
CA SER A 146 3.73 -15.98 -1.46
C SER A 146 3.70 -14.71 -0.60
N ILE A 147 3.80 -14.86 0.72
CA ILE A 147 3.91 -13.74 1.66
C ILE A 147 5.19 -12.94 1.38
N ALA A 148 6.33 -13.62 1.25
CA ALA A 148 7.61 -12.97 0.98
C ALA A 148 7.60 -12.24 -0.37
N ALA A 149 7.05 -12.85 -1.42
CA ALA A 149 6.93 -12.25 -2.74
C ALA A 149 6.07 -10.97 -2.72
N ALA A 150 4.91 -11.03 -2.06
CA ALA A 150 4.02 -9.88 -1.89
C ALA A 150 4.72 -8.74 -1.13
N LEU A 151 5.40 -9.06 -0.02
CA LEU A 151 6.15 -8.09 0.78
C LEU A 151 7.27 -7.44 -0.02
N LEU A 152 8.12 -8.23 -0.68
CA LEU A 152 9.28 -7.72 -1.42
C LEU A 152 8.88 -6.91 -2.64
N ALA A 153 7.87 -7.35 -3.39
CA ALA A 153 7.35 -6.60 -4.54
C ALA A 153 6.73 -5.27 -4.11
N GLY A 154 5.98 -5.26 -3.00
CA GLY A 154 5.43 -4.05 -2.40
C GLY A 154 6.52 -3.09 -1.92
N LEU A 155 7.53 -3.59 -1.19
CA LEU A 155 8.66 -2.78 -0.72
C LEU A 155 9.46 -2.18 -1.88
N ALA A 156 9.63 -2.92 -2.98
CA ALA A 156 10.29 -2.40 -4.18
C ALA A 156 9.49 -1.26 -4.83
N GLY A 157 8.19 -1.48 -5.07
CA GLY A 157 7.30 -0.49 -5.71
C GLY A 157 7.12 0.77 -4.86
N TYR A 158 6.68 0.61 -3.61
CA TYR A 158 6.49 1.74 -2.69
C TYR A 158 7.82 2.39 -2.32
N GLY A 159 8.89 1.63 -2.14
CA GLY A 159 10.20 2.18 -1.84
C GLY A 159 10.77 3.03 -2.98
N TYR A 160 10.51 2.68 -4.24
CA TYR A 160 10.85 3.57 -5.37
C TYR A 160 10.00 4.85 -5.34
N ARG A 161 8.68 4.73 -5.17
CA ARG A 161 7.76 5.88 -5.07
C ARG A 161 8.19 6.86 -3.97
N ILE A 162 8.43 6.36 -2.77
CA ILE A 162 8.85 7.16 -1.63
C ILE A 162 10.12 7.96 -1.95
N ARG A 163 11.12 7.33 -2.59
CA ARG A 163 12.37 8.04 -2.95
C ARG A 163 12.14 9.17 -3.95
N VAL A 164 11.20 9.01 -4.87
CA VAL A 164 10.83 10.05 -5.84
C VAL A 164 10.08 11.17 -5.12
N GLU A 165 9.09 10.84 -4.30
CA GLU A 165 8.29 11.83 -3.56
C GLU A 165 9.09 12.62 -2.55
N GLU A 166 9.88 11.96 -1.69
CA GLU A 166 10.68 12.68 -0.70
C GLU A 166 11.75 13.57 -1.35
N ARG A 167 12.16 13.27 -2.59
CA ARG A 167 13.03 14.18 -3.35
C ARG A 167 12.28 15.45 -3.73
N VAL A 168 11.10 15.30 -4.32
CA VAL A 168 10.28 16.46 -4.71
C VAL A 168 9.86 17.28 -3.50
N LEU A 169 9.45 16.63 -2.41
CA LEU A 169 9.08 17.32 -1.15
C LEU A 169 10.25 18.10 -0.57
N ARG A 170 11.48 17.56 -0.61
CA ARG A 170 12.69 18.30 -0.20
C ARG A 170 13.02 19.44 -1.14
N ASP A 171 12.85 19.25 -2.44
CA ASP A 171 13.17 20.27 -3.45
C ASP A 171 12.18 21.45 -3.40
N VAL A 172 10.90 21.20 -3.08
CA VAL A 172 9.83 22.22 -3.07
C VAL A 172 9.63 22.83 -1.68
N LEU A 173 9.45 21.99 -0.64
CA LEU A 173 9.13 22.46 0.73
C LEU A 173 10.37 22.69 1.60
N GLY A 174 11.55 22.25 1.12
CA GLY A 174 12.84 22.53 1.75
C GLY A 174 12.89 22.22 3.24
N LYS A 175 13.06 23.27 4.05
CA LYS A 175 13.29 23.18 5.50
C LYS A 175 12.09 22.65 6.28
N GLU A 176 10.86 22.94 5.83
CA GLU A 176 9.66 22.49 6.52
C GLU A 176 9.55 20.97 6.48
N TYR A 177 9.74 20.39 5.30
CA TYR A 177 9.75 18.94 5.15
C TYR A 177 10.93 18.28 5.87
N ALA A 178 12.11 18.90 5.88
CA ALA A 178 13.25 18.39 6.65
C ALA A 178 12.96 18.33 8.15
N THR A 179 12.36 19.39 8.70
CA THR A 179 11.98 19.47 10.13
C THR A 179 10.92 18.42 10.47
N TYR A 180 9.95 18.19 9.58
CA TYR A 180 9.00 17.09 9.72
C TYR A 180 9.68 15.72 9.68
N ALA A 181 10.60 15.49 8.74
CA ALA A 181 11.29 14.22 8.59
C ALA A 181 12.19 13.87 9.78
N GLU A 182 12.71 14.86 10.49
CA GLU A 182 13.43 14.67 11.76
C GLU A 182 12.48 14.22 12.89
N ARG A 183 11.30 14.84 12.99
CA ARG A 183 10.28 14.49 14.01
C ARG A 183 9.62 13.14 13.75
N THR A 184 9.44 12.78 12.49
CA THR A 184 8.85 11.51 12.05
C THR A 184 9.87 10.77 11.18
N PRO A 185 10.83 10.04 11.79
CA PRO A 185 11.96 9.44 11.07
C PRO A 185 11.55 8.26 10.17
N TYR A 186 10.44 7.58 10.50
CA TYR A 186 9.96 6.38 9.84
C TYR A 186 9.11 6.71 8.61
N ARG A 187 9.25 5.93 7.54
CA ARG A 187 8.52 6.04 6.28
C ARG A 187 7.28 5.17 6.27
N LEU A 188 7.40 3.91 6.65
CA LEU A 188 6.35 2.90 6.51
C LEU A 188 6.00 2.21 7.82
N VAL A 189 7.00 1.85 8.63
CA VAL A 189 6.79 1.07 9.85
C VAL A 189 7.52 1.74 11.02
N PRO A 190 6.81 2.13 12.09
CA PRO A 190 7.45 2.70 13.27
C PRO A 190 8.53 1.78 13.82
N GLY A 191 9.72 2.33 14.05
CA GLY A 191 10.87 1.61 14.61
C GLY A 191 11.72 0.83 13.59
N LEU A 192 11.33 0.76 12.32
CA LEU A 192 12.08 0.04 11.28
C LEU A 192 12.61 0.95 10.18
N TRP A 193 11.71 1.54 9.40
CA TRP A 193 12.08 2.32 8.21
C TRP A 193 11.07 3.40 7.88
#